data_AF-A0A1F2ZMF9-F1
#
_entry.id   AF-A0A1F2ZMF9-F1
#
_cell.length_a   1.000
_cell.length_b   1.000
_cell.length_c   1.000
_cell.angle_alpha   90.00
_cell.angle_beta   90.00
_cell.angle_gamma   90.00
#
_symmetry.space_group_name_H-M   'P 1'
#
loop_
_entity.id
_entity.type
_entity.pdbx_description
1 polymer ?
#
loop_
_entity_poly.entity_id
_entity_poly.type
_entity_poly.pdbx_seq_one_letter_code
_entity_poly.pdbx_strand_id
1 'polypeptide(L)'
;MDTKTKQILATINSHSRIKNFITIFCYILIAGGLFIYVFQAINTGRTVKLVSDYKKNPEEFKTEKIMTNPRIKFQYNDTQIYNIQAKKAFHKDESEAVLYDVFAEGDIGKITAGELKIDEDGNHLVFTKNPLLILNKTKK
;
A
#
# COMPACT_ATOMS: atom_id res chain seq x y z
N MET A 1 33.49 4.40 71.18
CA MET A 1 32.93 3.41 70.25
C MET A 1 34.07 2.53 69.79
N ASP A 2 34.03 1.26 70.15
CA ASP A 2 35.14 0.31 69.98
C ASP A 2 35.50 0.12 68.49
N THR A 3 36.79 -0.02 68.18
CA THR A 3 37.32 -0.09 66.81
C THR A 3 36.80 -1.31 66.06
N LYS A 4 36.57 -2.41 66.78
CA LYS A 4 35.94 -3.64 66.25
C LYS A 4 34.50 -3.39 65.79
N THR A 5 33.72 -2.62 66.54
CA THR A 5 32.33 -2.29 66.17
C THR A 5 32.26 -1.43 64.91
N LYS A 6 33.20 -0.49 64.72
CA LYS A 6 33.29 0.32 63.49
C LYS A 6 33.64 -0.51 62.25
N GLN A 7 34.55 -1.47 62.38
CA GLN A 7 34.92 -2.36 61.28
C GLN A 7 33.74 -3.26 60.86
N ILE A 8 33.00 -3.83 61.81
CA ILE A 8 31.83 -4.66 61.52
C ILE A 8 30.74 -3.83 60.82
N LEU A 9 30.48 -2.61 61.28
CA LEU A 9 29.50 -1.72 60.66
C LEU A 9 29.87 -1.34 59.21
N ALA A 10 31.16 -1.13 58.94
CA ALA A 10 31.66 -0.80 57.61
C ALA A 10 31.48 -1.98 56.63
N THR A 11 31.75 -3.21 57.08
CA THR A 11 31.53 -4.42 56.28
C THR A 11 30.05 -4.63 55.96
N ILE A 12 29.16 -4.44 56.93
CA ILE A 12 27.70 -4.56 56.72
C ILE A 12 27.19 -3.50 55.72
N ASN A 13 27.64 -2.25 55.85
CA ASN A 13 27.28 -1.19 54.91
C ASN A 13 27.79 -1.47 53.48
N SER A 14 28.98 -2.06 53.35
CA SER A 14 29.52 -2.47 52.05
C SER A 14 28.67 -3.55 51.40
N HIS A 15 28.31 -4.61 52.14
CA HIS A 15 27.43 -5.66 51.63
C HIS A 15 26.05 -5.14 51.23
N SER A 16 25.48 -4.20 51.99
CA SER A 16 24.20 -3.57 51.63
C SER A 16 24.30 -2.74 50.35
N ARG A 17 25.39 -2.00 50.14
CA ARG A 17 25.61 -1.21 48.91
C ARG A 17 25.78 -2.11 47.69
N ILE A 18 26.55 -3.19 47.82
CA ILE A 18 26.76 -4.17 46.74
C ILE A 18 25.44 -4.83 46.35
N LYS A 19 24.63 -5.25 47.33
CA LYS A 19 23.31 -5.84 47.06
C LYS A 19 22.40 -4.88 46.30
N ASN A 20 22.36 -3.61 46.69
CA ASN A 20 21.55 -2.59 46.00
C ASN A 20 22.05 -2.35 44.57
N PHE A 21 23.36 -2.30 44.37
CA PHE A 21 23.95 -2.15 43.03
C PHE A 21 23.59 -3.30 42.11
N ILE A 22 23.74 -4.55 42.58
CA ILE A 22 23.38 -5.75 41.80
C ILE A 22 21.88 -5.74 41.47
N THR A 23 21.04 -5.36 42.43
CA THR A 23 19.59 -5.31 42.25
C THR A 23 19.20 -4.30 41.16
N ILE A 24 19.76 -3.08 41.20
CA ILE A 24 19.53 -2.04 40.18
C ILE A 24 20.02 -2.52 38.81
N PHE A 25 21.20 -3.13 38.76
CA PHE A 25 21.78 -3.64 37.52
C PHE A 25 20.90 -4.72 36.87
N CYS A 26 20.34 -5.64 37.66
CA CYS A 26 19.38 -6.63 37.17
C CYS A 26 18.12 -5.98 36.58
N TYR A 27 17.56 -4.95 37.24
CA TYR A 27 16.39 -4.25 36.70
C TYR A 27 16.70 -3.53 35.39
N ILE A 28 17.87 -2.90 35.28
CA ILE A 28 18.30 -2.23 34.04
C ILE A 28 18.45 -3.23 32.89
N LEU A 29 19.03 -4.41 33.15
CA LEU A 29 19.17 -5.46 32.13
C LEU A 29 17.82 -5.98 31.64
N ILE A 30 16.86 -6.21 32.54
CA ILE A 30 15.51 -6.67 32.19
C ILE A 30 14.78 -5.60 31.36
N ALA A 31 14.82 -4.34 31.80
CA ALA A 31 14.20 -3.23 31.08
C ALA A 31 14.83 -3.00 29.71
N GLY A 32 16.17 -3.08 29.62
CA GLY A 32 16.91 -2.95 28.37
C GLY A 32 16.60 -4.10 27.40
N GLY A 33 16.52 -5.34 27.89
CA GLY A 33 16.16 -6.50 27.08
C GLY A 33 14.75 -6.39 26.50
N LEU A 34 13.77 -5.95 27.31
CA LEU A 34 12.41 -5.68 26.84
C LEU A 34 12.38 -4.56 25.79
N PHE A 35 13.13 -3.48 26.00
CA PHE A 35 13.20 -2.38 25.04
C PHE A 35 13.77 -2.81 23.68
N ILE A 36 14.87 -3.57 23.69
CA ILE A 36 15.48 -4.12 22.47
C ILE A 36 14.51 -5.07 21.75
N TYR A 37 13.84 -5.95 22.49
CA TYR A 37 12.86 -6.88 21.91
C TYR A 37 11.68 -6.15 21.25
N VAL A 38 11.12 -5.14 21.91
CA VAL A 38 10.04 -4.31 21.36
C VAL A 38 10.50 -3.55 20.13
N PHE A 39 11.69 -2.94 20.19
CA PHE A 39 12.25 -2.20 19.06
C PHE A 39 12.55 -3.10 17.86
N GLN A 40 13.09 -4.30 18.12
CA GLN A 40 13.33 -5.31 17.09
C GLN A 40 12.01 -5.79 16.48
N ALA A 41 10.99 -6.10 17.29
CA ALA A 41 9.67 -6.50 16.80
C ALA A 41 9.03 -5.43 15.89
N ILE A 42 9.12 -4.15 16.27
CA ILE A 42 8.64 -3.02 15.45
C ILE A 42 9.43 -2.89 14.15
N ASN A 43 10.74 -3.13 14.18
CA ASN A 43 11.60 -2.96 13.00
C ASN A 43 11.55 -4.16 12.05
N THR A 44 11.36 -5.39 12.55
CA THR A 44 11.21 -6.62 11.76
C THR A 44 9.82 -6.71 11.10
N GLY A 45 8.79 -6.04 11.66
CA GLY A 45 7.46 -5.91 11.05
C GLY A 45 7.39 -5.01 9.79
N ARG A 46 8.51 -4.40 9.36
CA ARG A 46 8.59 -3.53 8.18
C ARG A 46 8.66 -4.27 6.84
N THR A 47 8.15 -5.50 6.76
CA THR A 47 7.71 -6.08 5.47
C THR A 47 6.35 -5.55 5.04
N VAL A 48 5.72 -4.67 5.82
CA VAL A 48 4.68 -3.77 5.35
C VAL A 48 5.35 -2.42 5.10
N LYS A 49 5.70 -2.13 3.84
CA LYS A 49 5.95 -0.74 3.41
C LYS A 49 4.69 0.03 3.75
N LEU A 50 4.71 0.78 4.84
CA LEU A 50 3.65 1.72 5.16
C LEU A 50 3.69 2.78 4.06
N VAL A 51 2.77 2.64 3.09
CA VAL A 51 2.52 3.61 2.03
C VAL A 51 1.86 4.83 2.68
N SER A 52 2.57 5.52 3.57
CA SER A 52 2.13 6.75 4.22
C SER A 52 2.85 7.98 3.67
N ASP A 53 3.94 7.79 2.92
CA ASP A 53 4.71 8.90 2.36
C ASP A 53 4.04 9.56 1.15
N TYR A 54 3.03 8.93 0.52
CA TYR A 54 2.24 9.60 -0.54
C TYR A 54 1.46 10.81 -0.02
N LYS A 55 1.09 10.83 1.26
CA LYS A 55 0.36 11.95 1.87
C LYS A 55 1.25 13.16 2.17
N LYS A 56 2.57 12.98 2.23
CA LYS A 56 3.50 14.06 2.59
C LYS A 56 3.91 14.92 1.40
N ASN A 57 4.01 14.35 0.19
CA ASN A 57 4.33 15.06 -1.06
C ASN A 57 3.48 14.53 -2.24
N PRO A 58 2.18 14.86 -2.34
CA PRO A 58 1.33 14.36 -3.42
C PRO A 58 1.82 14.78 -4.82
N GLU A 59 2.56 15.90 -4.93
CA GLU A 59 3.06 16.41 -6.22
C GLU A 59 4.31 15.69 -6.75
N GLU A 60 5.11 15.01 -5.90
CA GLU A 60 6.33 14.30 -6.34
C GLU A 60 6.07 12.85 -6.76
N PHE A 61 4.96 12.24 -6.33
CA PHE A 61 4.63 10.86 -6.67
C PHE A 61 3.61 10.81 -7.81
N LYS A 62 4.08 11.00 -9.05
CA LYS A 62 3.36 10.52 -10.23
C LYS A 62 3.28 8.99 -10.15
N THR A 63 2.26 8.50 -9.47
CA THR A 63 2.03 7.08 -9.29
C THR A 63 1.43 6.55 -10.57
N GLU A 64 2.31 6.14 -11.49
CA GLU A 64 1.93 5.33 -12.64
C GLU A 64 1.28 4.04 -12.13
N LYS A 65 -0.05 3.97 -12.21
CA LYS A 65 -0.79 2.78 -11.77
C LYS A 65 -1.03 1.92 -13.00
N ILE A 66 -0.41 0.76 -12.98
CA ILE A 66 -0.63 -0.28 -13.97
C ILE A 66 -1.67 -1.24 -13.40
N MET A 67 -2.80 -1.38 -14.09
CA MET A 67 -3.83 -2.36 -13.77
C MET A 67 -3.77 -3.52 -14.75
N THR A 68 -3.94 -4.74 -14.25
CA THR A 68 -4.00 -5.96 -15.07
C THR A 68 -5.41 -6.53 -15.06
N ASN A 69 -5.89 -6.97 -16.22
CA ASN A 69 -7.24 -7.47 -16.46
C ASN A 69 -8.39 -6.55 -15.95
N PRO A 70 -8.33 -5.22 -16.17
CA PRO A 70 -9.38 -4.32 -15.71
C PRO A 70 -10.71 -4.59 -16.43
N ARG A 71 -11.79 -4.31 -15.71
CA ARG A 71 -13.17 -4.35 -16.22
C ARG A 71 -13.86 -3.04 -15.87
N ILE A 72 -14.44 -2.39 -16.87
CA ILE A 72 -15.13 -1.11 -16.74
C ILE A 72 -16.55 -1.27 -17.24
N LYS A 73 -17.52 -0.71 -16.52
CA LYS A 73 -18.89 -0.53 -17.02
C LYS A 73 -19.05 0.93 -17.39
N PHE A 74 -19.23 1.20 -18.68
CA PHE A 74 -19.44 2.53 -19.21
C PHE A 74 -20.92 2.70 -19.55
N GLN A 75 -21.59 3.64 -18.91
CA GLN A 75 -23.01 3.89 -19.12
C GLN A 75 -23.17 5.13 -20.00
N TYR A 76 -23.73 4.96 -21.20
CA TYR A 76 -24.00 6.08 -22.12
C TYR A 76 -25.34 6.77 -21.81
N ASN A 77 -26.35 5.99 -21.41
CA ASN A 77 -27.65 6.49 -20.95
C ASN A 77 -28.33 5.46 -20.01
N ASP A 78 -29.58 5.70 -19.60
CA ASP A 78 -30.32 4.83 -18.66
C ASP A 78 -30.47 3.37 -19.13
N THR A 79 -30.32 3.12 -20.44
CA THR A 79 -30.55 1.81 -21.05
C THR A 79 -29.29 1.18 -21.65
N GLN A 80 -28.31 1.99 -22.07
CA GLN A 80 -27.15 1.53 -22.83
C GLN A 80 -25.91 1.47 -21.94
N ILE A 81 -25.49 0.24 -21.65
CA ILE A 81 -24.30 -0.07 -20.85
C ILE A 81 -23.31 -0.85 -21.71
N TYR A 82 -22.08 -0.37 -21.77
CA TYR A 82 -20.94 -1.05 -22.37
C TYR A 82 -20.07 -1.69 -21.29
N ASN A 83 -19.89 -2.99 -21.39
CA ASN A 83 -18.93 -3.73 -20.57
C ASN A 83 -17.59 -3.77 -21.32
N ILE A 84 -16.61 -3.04 -20.82
CA ILE A 84 -15.28 -2.94 -21.40
C ILE A 84 -14.32 -3.81 -20.57
N GLN A 85 -13.60 -4.69 -21.25
CA GLN A 85 -12.56 -5.53 -20.68
C GLN A 85 -11.26 -5.24 -21.41
N ALA A 86 -10.15 -5.21 -20.69
CA ALA A 86 -8.83 -5.06 -21.29
C ALA A 86 -7.83 -5.97 -20.59
N LYS A 87 -6.72 -6.25 -21.25
CA LYS A 87 -5.61 -7.02 -20.64
C LYS A 87 -4.81 -6.17 -19.67
N LYS A 88 -4.64 -4.89 -19.99
CA LYS A 88 -3.92 -3.91 -19.18
C LYS A 88 -4.58 -2.55 -19.28
N ALA A 89 -4.50 -1.76 -18.21
CA ALA A 89 -4.75 -0.33 -18.25
C ALA A 89 -3.60 0.42 -17.58
N PHE A 90 -3.31 1.59 -18.12
CA PHE A 90 -2.35 2.54 -17.62
C PHE A 90 -3.07 3.87 -17.39
N HIS A 91 -2.89 4.49 -16.23
CA HIS A 91 -3.30 5.87 -16.01
C HIS A 91 -2.11 6.69 -15.51
N LYS A 92 -1.99 7.91 -16.03
CA LYS A 92 -0.91 8.85 -15.72
C LYS A 92 -1.41 9.98 -14.80
N ASP A 93 -2.67 10.36 -14.97
CA ASP A 93 -3.41 11.36 -14.19
C ASP A 93 -4.85 10.86 -13.96
N GLU A 94 -5.70 11.66 -13.33
CA GLU A 94 -7.10 11.32 -13.08
C GLU A 94 -7.99 11.44 -14.33
N SER A 95 -7.52 12.16 -15.35
CA SER A 95 -8.30 12.52 -16.55
C SER A 95 -8.12 11.57 -17.73
N GLU A 96 -7.00 10.85 -17.80
CA GLU A 96 -6.68 9.96 -18.92
C GLU A 96 -6.37 8.53 -18.50
N ALA A 97 -6.96 7.57 -19.22
CA ALA A 97 -6.64 6.16 -19.10
C ALA A 97 -6.42 5.53 -20.47
N VAL A 98 -5.37 4.72 -20.60
CA VAL A 98 -5.05 3.96 -21.81
C VAL A 98 -5.20 2.48 -21.50
N LEU A 99 -6.07 1.79 -22.22
CA LEU A 99 -6.32 0.36 -22.10
C LEU A 99 -5.77 -0.37 -23.32
N TYR A 100 -5.24 -1.58 -23.10
CA TYR A 100 -4.62 -2.40 -24.14
C TYR A 100 -5.32 -3.76 -24.29
N ASP A 101 -5.39 -4.25 -25.53
CA ASP A 101 -6.10 -5.47 -25.93
C ASP A 101 -7.55 -5.45 -25.41
N VAL A 102 -8.34 -4.54 -25.98
CA VAL A 102 -9.64 -4.13 -25.46
C VAL A 102 -10.77 -4.86 -26.17
N PHE A 103 -11.72 -5.34 -25.38
CA PHE A 103 -12.97 -5.93 -25.81
C PHE A 103 -14.12 -5.20 -25.11
N ALA A 104 -14.96 -4.52 -25.88
CA ALA A 104 -16.16 -3.85 -25.37
C ALA A 104 -17.43 -4.54 -25.92
N GLU A 105 -18.41 -4.75 -25.06
CA GLU A 105 -19.69 -5.37 -25.41
C GLU A 105 -20.83 -4.52 -24.86
N GLY A 106 -21.74 -4.11 -25.75
CA GLY A 106 -22.97 -3.41 -25.40
C GLY A 106 -24.13 -3.88 -26.27
N ASP A 107 -25.29 -3.26 -26.10
CA ASP A 107 -26.53 -3.70 -26.76
C ASP A 107 -26.44 -3.63 -28.29
N ILE A 108 -25.71 -2.64 -28.81
CA ILE A 108 -25.53 -2.44 -30.26
C ILE A 108 -24.60 -3.47 -30.90
N GLY A 109 -23.72 -4.10 -30.11
CA GLY A 109 -22.68 -4.98 -30.64
C GLY A 109 -21.41 -5.04 -29.81
N LYS A 110 -20.36 -5.53 -30.46
CA LYS A 110 -19.04 -5.80 -29.87
C LYS A 110 -17.99 -4.97 -30.58
N ILE A 111 -17.07 -4.38 -29.83
CA ILE A 111 -15.92 -3.65 -30.34
C ILE A 111 -14.65 -4.34 -29.84
N THR A 112 -13.73 -4.64 -30.75
CA THR A 112 -12.38 -5.10 -30.39
C THR A 112 -11.37 -4.11 -30.90
N ALA A 113 -10.37 -3.77 -30.09
CA ALA A 113 -9.32 -2.83 -30.46
C ALA A 113 -8.02 -3.18 -29.75
N GLY A 114 -6.87 -2.92 -30.37
CA GLY A 114 -5.59 -3.07 -29.69
C GLY A 114 -5.41 -2.06 -28.56
N GLU A 115 -6.04 -0.88 -28.66
CA GLU A 115 -5.96 0.18 -27.67
C GLU A 115 -7.28 0.95 -27.54
N LEU A 116 -7.63 1.36 -26.33
CA LEU A 116 -8.70 2.32 -26.03
C LEU A 116 -8.10 3.45 -25.20
N LYS A 117 -8.16 4.67 -25.72
CA LYS A 117 -7.89 5.88 -24.95
C LYS A 117 -9.20 6.42 -24.39
N ILE A 118 -9.21 6.69 -23.09
CA ILE A 118 -10.27 7.40 -22.39
C ILE A 118 -9.70 8.77 -22.02
N ASP A 119 -10.33 9.84 -22.50
CA ASP A 119 -9.99 11.22 -22.16
C ASP A 119 -11.25 12.05 -21.86
N GLU A 120 -11.06 13.35 -21.61
CA GLU A 120 -12.13 14.29 -21.23
C GLU A 120 -12.95 13.81 -20.03
N ASP A 121 -12.27 13.41 -18.94
CA ASP A 121 -12.87 12.91 -17.70
C ASP A 121 -13.78 11.69 -17.89
N GLY A 122 -13.48 10.87 -18.90
CA GLY A 122 -14.25 9.68 -19.22
C GLY A 122 -15.33 9.89 -20.27
N ASN A 123 -15.54 11.10 -20.77
CA ASN A 123 -16.61 11.39 -21.73
C ASN A 123 -16.26 10.98 -23.16
N HIS A 124 -14.98 10.79 -23.46
CA HIS A 124 -14.53 10.48 -24.80
C HIS A 124 -13.71 9.18 -24.84
N LEU A 125 -14.16 8.26 -25.69
CA LEU A 125 -13.65 6.90 -25.83
C LEU A 125 -13.15 6.70 -27.26
N VAL A 126 -11.82 6.57 -27.42
CA VAL A 126 -11.18 6.46 -28.74
C VAL A 126 -10.55 5.08 -28.89
N PHE A 127 -11.18 4.22 -29.69
CA PHE A 127 -10.66 2.89 -30.03
C PHE A 127 -9.66 3.01 -31.19
N THR A 128 -8.43 2.55 -30.97
CA THR A 128 -7.35 2.58 -31.98
C THR A 128 -6.66 1.22 -32.12
N LYS A 129 -5.66 1.13 -33.00
CA LYS A 129 -4.93 -0.12 -33.32
C LYS A 129 -5.87 -1.24 -33.80
N ASN A 130 -6.34 -1.09 -35.04
CA ASN A 130 -7.27 -2.02 -35.72
C ASN A 130 -8.62 -2.18 -35.00
N PRO A 131 -9.38 -1.09 -34.79
CA PRO A 131 -10.71 -1.18 -34.21
C PRO A 131 -11.66 -1.92 -35.16
N LEU A 132 -12.37 -2.92 -34.62
CA LEU A 132 -13.40 -3.68 -35.33
C LEU A 132 -14.71 -3.58 -34.55
N LEU A 133 -15.75 -3.05 -35.20
CA LEU A 133 -17.12 -3.04 -34.67
C LEU A 133 -17.93 -4.14 -35.34
N ILE A 134 -18.49 -5.04 -34.53
CA ILE A 134 -19.40 -6.11 -34.95
C ILE A 134 -20.77 -5.78 -34.39
N LEU A 135 -21.68 -5.34 -35.26
CA LEU A 135 -23.06 -5.02 -34.87
C LEU A 135 -23.86 -6.30 -34.64
N ASN A 136 -24.71 -6.28 -33.60
CA ASN A 136 -25.67 -7.35 -33.38
C ASN A 136 -26.69 -7.32 -34.53
N LYS A 137 -26.74 -8.39 -35.35
CA LYS A 137 -27.78 -8.51 -36.37
C LYS A 137 -29.12 -8.71 -35.67
N THR A 138 -30.01 -7.74 -35.76
CA THR A 138 -31.43 -7.95 -35.50
C THR A 138 -31.92 -8.99 -36.50
N LYS A 139 -32.27 -10.20 -36.05
CA LYS A 139 -33.04 -11.12 -36.89
C LYS A 139 -34.36 -10.42 -37.20
N LYS A 140 -34.56 -10.01 -38.45
CA LYS A 140 -35.89 -9.70 -38.98
C LYS A 140 -36.72 -10.98 -39.05
#